data_AF-A0A954W4R4-F1
#
_entry.id   AF-A0A954W4R4-F1
#
_cell.length_a   1.000
_cell.length_b   1.000
_cell.length_c   1.000
_cell.angle_alpha   90.00
_cell.angle_beta   90.00
_cell.angle_gamma   90.00
#
_symmetry.space_group_name_H-M   'P 1'
#
loop_
_entity.id
_entity.type
_entity.pdbx_description
1 polymer ?
#
loop_
_entity_poly.entity_id
_entity_poly.type
_entity_poly.pdbx_seq_one_letter_code
_entity_poly.pdbx_strand_id
1 'polypeptide(L)'
;MTTSTATASAPPNALANLTPAQETAIHRAACELMAAQINRRSIHVPDHDLSGSANLMVMGAFVTAKRRGRLRACCGSLGQPMTVAQAIKQAARRTATEDSRMPPISATELKHLDVDVTLLFNFQPVTQRGEDRIRAVEIGRHGLQIRRDNAAGLLLPSVAIEHELDSEAFLQMVCRKAGLPTTAWRDDRTQLVTFEGRMFGHGFDPHWTQPKDFTAKPLLKPEEIATLGPHCQANIAALLSGATPSYYVPNCGDSKVSGVVLSLFDASGGQPEHLIQFAMRPGVPMQSTLFALCEAAARTLRGRNVSAADVTAGKFAVEVTLLMDPTMNGTVAEPDLRGVESRDRALFVVDNNRSCWVFEPSKSPDDVLAAATAGAQVMNTESAAVFSCLTQSTRSAITIENVPRPVVGNDARPAAVAGTFYPGDAAELNRMLDDLLGSDQPAKESWPAVMTPHAGLIYSGRLAADVLKRVEIPETVIVIG
;
A
#
# COMPACT_ATOMS: atom_id res chain seq x y z
N MET A 1 -27.46 9.30 -57.30
CA MET A 1 -26.71 8.23 -56.62
C MET A 1 -26.36 8.72 -55.22
N THR A 2 -27.07 8.14 -54.27
CA THR A 2 -26.95 8.30 -52.82
C THR A 2 -25.76 7.50 -52.29
N THR A 3 -24.98 8.08 -51.39
CA THR A 3 -24.29 7.33 -50.32
C THR A 3 -24.32 8.16 -49.04
N SER A 4 -25.43 7.97 -48.31
CA SER A 4 -25.56 8.29 -46.90
C SER A 4 -24.67 7.33 -46.11
N THR A 5 -23.61 7.83 -45.50
CA THR A 5 -22.82 7.11 -44.50
C THR A 5 -23.54 7.17 -43.17
N ALA A 6 -24.46 6.22 -42.97
CA ALA A 6 -25.04 5.95 -41.68
C ALA A 6 -23.95 5.47 -40.72
N THR A 7 -23.54 6.33 -39.79
CA THR A 7 -22.91 5.91 -38.53
C THR A 7 -23.94 5.09 -37.76
N ALA A 8 -23.85 3.77 -37.85
CA ALA A 8 -24.62 2.87 -37.02
C ALA A 8 -24.16 3.05 -35.55
N SER A 9 -24.85 3.91 -34.81
CA SER A 9 -24.80 3.91 -33.36
C SER A 9 -25.34 2.56 -32.90
N ALA A 10 -24.55 1.81 -32.13
CA ALA A 10 -25.05 0.63 -31.42
C ALA A 10 -26.33 1.01 -30.66
N PRO A 11 -27.35 0.12 -30.60
CA PRO A 11 -28.57 0.42 -29.85
C PRO A 11 -28.21 0.80 -28.40
N PRO A 12 -28.90 1.76 -27.79
CA PRO A 12 -28.52 2.40 -26.52
C PRO A 12 -28.41 1.45 -25.31
N ASN A 13 -28.65 0.15 -25.50
CA ASN A 13 -28.73 -0.86 -24.46
C ASN A 13 -27.89 -2.12 -24.73
N ALA A 14 -26.98 -2.11 -25.72
CA ALA A 14 -26.20 -3.30 -26.07
C ALA A 14 -25.28 -3.78 -24.92
N LEU A 15 -24.71 -2.84 -24.15
CA LEU A 15 -23.86 -3.16 -22.99
C LEU A 15 -24.66 -3.55 -21.74
N ALA A 16 -25.92 -3.13 -21.63
CA ALA A 16 -26.80 -3.58 -20.56
C ALA A 16 -27.26 -5.04 -20.75
N ASN A 17 -27.35 -5.48 -22.02
CA ASN A 17 -27.86 -6.80 -22.39
C ASN A 17 -26.76 -7.68 -23.00
N LEU A 18 -25.56 -7.66 -22.41
CA LEU A 18 -24.50 -8.59 -22.80
C LEU A 18 -24.97 -10.03 -22.58
N THR A 19 -24.72 -10.88 -23.56
CA THR A 19 -24.99 -12.31 -23.42
C THR A 19 -23.95 -12.94 -22.47
N PRO A 20 -24.27 -14.07 -21.80
CA PRO A 20 -23.29 -14.78 -20.99
C PRO A 20 -21.99 -15.12 -21.74
N ALA A 21 -22.09 -15.46 -23.03
CA ALA A 21 -20.93 -15.72 -23.87
C ALA A 21 -20.02 -14.48 -24.04
N GLN A 22 -20.61 -13.29 -24.18
CA GLN A 22 -19.87 -12.03 -24.23
C GLN A 22 -19.21 -11.71 -22.90
N GLU A 23 -19.92 -11.85 -21.78
CA GLU A 23 -19.35 -11.65 -20.45
C GLU A 23 -18.16 -12.59 -20.19
N THR A 24 -18.31 -13.89 -20.50
CA THR A 24 -17.22 -14.87 -20.40
C THR A 24 -16.03 -14.51 -21.29
N ALA A 25 -16.27 -14.10 -22.53
CA ALA A 25 -15.19 -13.73 -23.44
C ALA A 25 -14.44 -12.47 -22.99
N ILE A 26 -15.16 -11.45 -22.49
CA ILE A 26 -14.56 -10.24 -21.94
C ILE A 26 -13.75 -10.54 -20.68
N HIS A 27 -14.29 -11.35 -19.77
CA HIS A 27 -13.59 -11.79 -18.56
C HIS A 27 -12.30 -12.57 -18.90
N ARG A 28 -12.38 -13.54 -19.81
CA ARG A 28 -11.23 -14.30 -20.29
C ARG A 28 -10.15 -13.38 -20.87
N ALA A 29 -10.53 -12.44 -21.72
CA ALA A 29 -9.60 -11.48 -22.29
C ALA A 29 -8.93 -10.62 -21.22
N ALA A 30 -9.66 -10.17 -20.20
CA ALA A 30 -9.09 -9.44 -19.07
C ALA A 30 -8.05 -10.29 -18.32
N CYS A 31 -8.35 -11.57 -18.02
CA CYS A 31 -7.42 -12.50 -17.38
C CYS A 31 -6.17 -12.74 -18.23
N GLU A 32 -6.34 -13.00 -19.53
CA GLU A 32 -5.23 -13.18 -20.48
C GLU A 32 -4.31 -11.96 -20.49
N LEU A 33 -4.88 -10.77 -20.63
CA LEU A 33 -4.13 -9.51 -20.67
C LEU A 33 -3.39 -9.22 -19.36
N MET A 34 -4.00 -9.54 -18.21
CA MET A 34 -3.34 -9.45 -16.91
C MET A 34 -2.16 -10.43 -16.84
N ALA A 35 -2.39 -11.71 -17.16
CA ALA A 35 -1.36 -12.74 -17.14
C ALA A 35 -0.19 -12.40 -18.09
N ALA A 36 -0.49 -11.85 -19.27
CA ALA A 36 0.50 -11.34 -20.22
C ALA A 36 1.40 -10.27 -19.61
N GLN A 37 0.77 -9.27 -19.00
CA GLN A 37 1.46 -8.12 -18.43
C GLN A 37 2.34 -8.53 -17.25
N ILE A 38 1.82 -9.39 -16.37
CA ILE A 38 2.54 -9.92 -15.20
C ILE A 38 3.75 -10.75 -15.64
N ASN A 39 3.54 -11.64 -16.62
CA ASN A 39 4.61 -12.50 -17.15
C ASN A 39 5.51 -11.83 -18.20
N ARG A 40 5.31 -10.53 -18.48
CA ARG A 40 6.02 -9.75 -19.50
C ARG A 40 6.02 -10.40 -20.89
N ARG A 41 4.88 -10.99 -21.26
CA ARG A 41 4.66 -11.60 -22.58
C ARG A 41 3.97 -10.63 -23.52
N SER A 42 4.45 -10.57 -24.75
CA SER A 42 3.72 -9.93 -25.83
C SER A 42 2.55 -10.82 -26.23
N ILE A 43 1.33 -10.39 -25.91
CA ILE A 43 0.12 -11.02 -26.44
C ILE A 43 -0.48 -10.12 -27.51
N HIS A 44 -0.75 -10.73 -28.66
CA HIS A 44 -1.66 -10.17 -29.66
C HIS A 44 -3.06 -10.61 -29.24
N VAL A 45 -3.86 -9.70 -28.67
CA VAL A 45 -5.29 -9.96 -28.45
C VAL A 45 -5.92 -9.90 -29.84
N PRO A 46 -6.37 -11.03 -30.42
CA PRO A 46 -7.03 -10.96 -31.71
C PRO A 46 -8.29 -10.10 -31.56
N ASP A 47 -8.55 -9.22 -32.52
CA ASP A 47 -9.68 -8.27 -32.53
C ASP A 47 -11.09 -8.93 -32.45
N HIS A 48 -11.21 -10.26 -32.37
CA HIS A 48 -12.43 -10.96 -32.78
C HIS A 48 -13.10 -11.92 -31.79
N ASP A 49 -12.52 -12.29 -30.65
CA ASP A 49 -13.17 -13.29 -29.76
C ASP A 49 -13.98 -12.70 -28.59
N LEU A 50 -14.22 -11.39 -28.50
CA LEU A 50 -15.16 -10.87 -27.48
C LEU A 50 -16.63 -11.23 -27.80
N SER A 51 -16.88 -12.35 -28.50
CA SER A 51 -18.19 -12.85 -28.91
C SER A 51 -19.04 -11.74 -29.57
N GLY A 52 -18.42 -10.99 -30.48
CA GLY A 52 -19.03 -9.88 -31.21
C GLY A 52 -19.17 -8.55 -30.44
N SER A 53 -18.73 -8.48 -29.17
CA SER A 53 -18.84 -7.25 -28.35
C SER A 53 -17.63 -6.31 -28.46
N ALA A 54 -16.57 -6.69 -29.18
CA ALA A 54 -15.29 -5.97 -29.20
C ALA A 54 -15.41 -4.50 -29.61
N ASN A 55 -16.25 -4.20 -30.61
CA ASN A 55 -16.45 -2.87 -31.18
C ASN A 55 -17.60 -2.09 -30.52
N LEU A 56 -18.24 -2.64 -29.48
CA LEU A 56 -19.23 -1.87 -28.73
C LEU A 56 -18.53 -0.68 -28.07
N MET A 57 -19.21 0.47 -28.07
CA MET A 57 -18.69 1.70 -27.49
C MET A 57 -18.99 1.74 -25.99
N VAL A 58 -17.96 2.04 -25.20
CA VAL A 58 -18.01 2.18 -23.75
C VAL A 58 -17.37 3.50 -23.34
N MET A 59 -17.83 4.10 -22.25
CA MET A 59 -17.29 5.38 -21.72
C MET A 59 -16.18 5.18 -20.68
N GLY A 60 -16.07 3.96 -20.16
CA GLY A 60 -15.00 3.55 -19.26
C GLY A 60 -15.10 2.07 -18.91
N ALA A 61 -13.98 1.46 -18.58
CA ALA A 61 -13.95 0.10 -18.05
C ALA A 61 -12.96 0.01 -16.89
N PHE A 62 -13.29 -0.82 -15.91
CA PHE A 62 -12.44 -1.16 -14.79
C PHE A 62 -12.25 -2.67 -14.74
N VAL A 63 -11.03 -3.08 -14.43
CA VAL A 63 -10.70 -4.47 -14.10
C VAL A 63 -10.27 -4.47 -12.64
N THR A 64 -10.94 -5.26 -11.83
CA THR A 64 -10.70 -5.37 -10.39
C THR A 64 -10.23 -6.77 -10.08
N ALA A 65 -9.04 -6.90 -9.52
CA ALA A 65 -8.56 -8.15 -8.94
C ALA A 65 -8.92 -8.19 -7.45
N LYS A 66 -9.46 -9.30 -6.99
CA LYS A 66 -9.73 -9.57 -5.57
C LYS A 66 -9.03 -10.86 -5.15
N ARG A 67 -8.63 -10.96 -3.88
CA ARG A 67 -8.09 -12.17 -3.26
C ARG A 67 -8.90 -12.45 -1.99
N ARG A 68 -9.61 -13.59 -1.96
CA ARG A 68 -10.60 -13.91 -0.91
C ARG A 68 -11.59 -12.76 -0.66
N GLY A 69 -12.15 -12.20 -1.74
CA GLY A 69 -13.08 -11.07 -1.67
C GLY A 69 -12.46 -9.71 -1.34
N ARG A 70 -11.20 -9.64 -0.88
CA ARG A 70 -10.50 -8.38 -0.58
C ARG A 70 -9.88 -7.79 -1.84
N LEU A 71 -9.90 -6.47 -1.97
CA LEU A 71 -9.30 -5.77 -3.11
C LEU A 71 -7.78 -6.03 -3.21
N ARG A 72 -7.31 -6.48 -4.37
CA ARG A 72 -5.89 -6.72 -4.69
C ARG A 72 -5.32 -5.76 -5.74
N ALA A 73 -6.15 -5.26 -6.64
CA ALA A 73 -5.84 -4.13 -7.52
C ALA A 73 -7.13 -3.69 -8.23
N CYS A 74 -7.23 -2.42 -8.58
CA CYS A 74 -8.28 -1.94 -9.48
C CYS A 74 -7.76 -0.75 -10.29
N CYS A 75 -7.79 -0.91 -11.61
CA CYS A 75 -7.48 0.16 -12.54
C CYS A 75 -8.49 0.17 -13.69
N GLY A 76 -8.66 1.35 -14.28
CA GLY A 76 -9.58 1.56 -15.38
C GLY A 76 -9.42 2.92 -16.00
N SER A 77 -10.10 3.12 -17.12
CA SER A 77 -10.19 4.40 -17.82
C SER A 77 -11.62 4.91 -17.80
N LEU A 78 -11.76 6.23 -17.86
CA LEU A 78 -13.03 6.92 -17.86
C LEU A 78 -12.89 8.21 -18.67
N GLY A 79 -13.94 8.58 -19.41
CA GLY A 79 -14.14 9.95 -19.88
C GLY A 79 -13.85 10.17 -21.37
N GLN A 80 -13.45 9.14 -22.10
CA GLN A 80 -13.39 9.16 -23.56
C GLN A 80 -14.11 7.91 -24.11
N PRO A 81 -15.02 8.07 -25.09
CA PRO A 81 -15.61 6.92 -25.76
C PRO A 81 -14.51 6.07 -26.41
N MET A 82 -14.51 4.77 -26.11
CA MET A 82 -13.58 3.80 -26.69
C MET A 82 -14.29 2.47 -26.92
N THR A 83 -13.67 1.57 -27.68
CA THR A 83 -14.23 0.22 -27.84
C THR A 83 -14.03 -0.60 -26.57
N VAL A 84 -14.91 -1.58 -26.32
CA VAL A 84 -14.73 -2.53 -25.19
C VAL A 84 -13.35 -3.19 -25.26
N ALA A 85 -12.89 -3.60 -26.44
CA ALA A 85 -11.56 -4.21 -26.61
C ALA A 85 -10.43 -3.29 -26.12
N GLN A 86 -10.48 -2.00 -26.48
CA GLN A 86 -9.49 -1.00 -26.02
C GLN A 86 -9.56 -0.78 -24.51
N ALA A 87 -10.78 -0.65 -23.97
CA ALA A 87 -11.01 -0.37 -22.56
C ALA A 87 -10.49 -1.52 -21.68
N ILE A 88 -10.80 -2.77 -22.05
CA ILE A 88 -10.34 -3.97 -21.33
C ILE A 88 -8.83 -4.13 -21.43
N LYS A 89 -8.24 -3.92 -22.62
CA LYS A 89 -6.79 -3.94 -22.80
C LYS A 89 -6.07 -2.95 -21.88
N GLN A 90 -6.57 -1.72 -21.80
CA GLN A 90 -5.99 -0.70 -20.93
C GLN A 90 -6.20 -1.02 -19.46
N ALA A 91 -7.43 -1.35 -19.05
CA ALA A 91 -7.77 -1.63 -17.66
C ALA A 91 -7.00 -2.84 -17.12
N ALA A 92 -6.99 -3.97 -17.82
CA ALA A 92 -6.32 -5.20 -17.40
C ALA A 92 -4.80 -5.00 -17.21
N ARG A 93 -4.11 -4.36 -18.17
CA ARG A 93 -2.68 -4.08 -18.07
C ARG A 93 -2.34 -3.18 -16.88
N ARG A 94 -3.16 -2.15 -16.66
CA ARG A 94 -2.97 -1.23 -15.54
C ARG A 94 -3.28 -1.92 -14.21
N THR A 95 -4.28 -2.78 -14.13
CA THR A 95 -4.62 -3.52 -12.90
C THR A 95 -3.49 -4.47 -12.50
N ALA A 96 -2.84 -5.08 -13.48
CA ALA A 96 -1.69 -5.96 -13.24
C ALA A 96 -0.50 -5.25 -12.57
N THR A 97 -0.17 -4.01 -12.97
CA THR A 97 1.12 -3.39 -12.60
C THR A 97 1.07 -1.94 -12.12
N GLU A 98 -0.05 -1.22 -12.27
CA GLU A 98 -0.13 0.24 -12.13
C GLU A 98 -0.99 0.75 -10.97
N ASP A 99 -1.64 -0.11 -10.17
CA ASP A 99 -2.36 0.37 -8.98
C ASP A 99 -1.35 0.97 -7.99
N SER A 100 -1.42 2.29 -7.76
CA SER A 100 -0.45 3.04 -6.96
C SER A 100 -0.49 2.68 -5.47
N ARG A 101 -1.59 2.10 -5.00
CA ARG A 101 -1.79 1.75 -3.59
C ARG A 101 -1.12 0.42 -3.21
N MET A 102 -0.81 -0.40 -4.20
CA MET A 102 -0.41 -1.79 -4.01
C MET A 102 0.81 -2.15 -4.88
N PRO A 103 1.62 -3.13 -4.47
CA PRO A 103 2.66 -3.66 -5.34
C PRO A 103 2.04 -4.29 -6.60
N PRO A 104 2.82 -4.39 -7.71
CA PRO A 104 2.43 -5.19 -8.87
C PRO A 104 1.96 -6.60 -8.48
N ILE A 105 1.01 -7.16 -9.23
CA ILE A 105 0.51 -8.52 -8.99
C ILE A 105 1.60 -9.53 -9.35
N SER A 106 1.91 -10.44 -8.44
CA SER A 106 2.82 -11.56 -8.69
C SER A 106 2.13 -12.63 -9.54
N ALA A 107 2.92 -13.33 -10.36
CA ALA A 107 2.50 -14.50 -11.09
C ALA A 107 1.93 -15.60 -10.18
N THR A 108 2.45 -15.74 -8.96
CA THR A 108 1.99 -16.76 -7.99
C THR A 108 0.56 -16.49 -7.50
N GLU A 109 0.10 -15.24 -7.57
CA GLU A 109 -1.23 -14.84 -7.09
C GLU A 109 -2.34 -15.25 -8.05
N LEU A 110 -2.07 -15.37 -9.36
CA LEU A 110 -3.10 -15.42 -10.41
C LEU A 110 -4.21 -16.47 -10.15
N LYS A 111 -3.84 -17.68 -9.71
CA LYS A 111 -4.75 -18.80 -9.45
C LYS A 111 -5.64 -18.62 -8.20
N HIS A 112 -5.36 -17.56 -7.44
CA HIS A 112 -6.04 -17.22 -6.19
C HIS A 112 -6.82 -15.91 -6.30
N LEU A 113 -6.88 -15.32 -7.50
CA LEU A 113 -7.60 -14.10 -7.76
C LEU A 113 -8.98 -14.37 -8.32
N ASP A 114 -9.94 -13.56 -7.90
CA ASP A 114 -11.17 -13.29 -8.62
C ASP A 114 -10.95 -12.03 -9.46
N VAL A 115 -11.46 -12.03 -10.69
CA VAL A 115 -11.38 -10.87 -11.59
C VAL A 115 -12.78 -10.42 -11.94
N ASP A 116 -13.08 -9.17 -11.60
CA ASP A 116 -14.30 -8.49 -11.96
C ASP A 116 -14.02 -7.48 -13.07
N VAL A 117 -14.88 -7.46 -14.07
CA VAL A 117 -14.92 -6.44 -15.11
C VAL A 117 -16.13 -5.56 -14.88
N THR A 118 -15.95 -4.24 -14.95
CA THR A 118 -17.03 -3.27 -14.90
C THR A 118 -16.99 -2.40 -16.15
N LEU A 119 -18.07 -2.41 -16.93
CA LEU A 119 -18.25 -1.57 -18.12
C LEU A 119 -19.21 -0.43 -17.82
N LEU A 120 -18.81 0.80 -18.12
CA LEU A 120 -19.60 2.01 -17.85
C LEU A 120 -20.14 2.60 -19.14
N PHE A 121 -21.45 2.84 -19.18
CA PHE A 121 -22.16 3.28 -20.37
C PHE A 121 -23.34 4.18 -20.02
N ASN A 122 -24.04 4.69 -21.05
CA ASN A 122 -25.22 5.55 -20.92
C ASN A 122 -24.99 6.79 -20.02
N PHE A 123 -23.92 7.55 -20.27
CA PHE A 123 -23.65 8.80 -19.55
C PHE A 123 -24.65 9.87 -19.99
N GLN A 124 -25.54 10.30 -19.10
CA GLN A 124 -26.58 11.28 -19.36
C GLN A 124 -26.45 12.47 -18.40
N PRO A 125 -26.35 13.72 -18.91
CA PRO A 125 -26.42 14.90 -18.06
C PRO A 125 -27.76 14.98 -17.31
N VAL A 126 -27.71 15.25 -16.01
CA VAL A 126 -28.91 15.52 -15.21
C VAL A 126 -29.28 16.98 -15.41
N THR A 127 -30.44 17.22 -16.04
CA THR A 127 -30.92 18.56 -16.38
C THR A 127 -31.73 19.20 -15.24
N GLN A 128 -32.22 18.39 -14.30
CA GLN A 128 -32.91 18.83 -13.09
C GLN A 128 -31.98 19.69 -12.22
N ARG A 129 -32.59 20.55 -11.40
CA ARG A 129 -31.90 21.54 -10.55
C ARG A 129 -32.36 21.41 -9.11
N GLY A 130 -31.54 21.90 -8.18
CA GLY A 130 -31.84 21.84 -6.74
C GLY A 130 -32.26 20.45 -6.29
N GLU A 131 -33.30 20.38 -5.45
CA GLU A 131 -33.86 19.13 -4.90
C GLU A 131 -34.43 18.18 -5.96
N ASP A 132 -34.86 18.69 -7.13
CA ASP A 132 -35.44 17.83 -8.18
C ASP A 132 -34.42 16.83 -8.75
N ARG A 133 -33.12 17.06 -8.53
CA ARG A 133 -32.05 16.11 -8.88
C ARG A 133 -32.19 14.77 -8.14
N ILE A 134 -32.79 14.74 -6.95
CA ILE A 134 -33.03 13.48 -6.20
C ILE A 134 -33.87 12.52 -7.03
N ARG A 135 -34.92 13.02 -7.70
CA ARG A 135 -35.84 12.21 -8.51
C ARG A 135 -35.24 11.74 -9.84
N ALA A 136 -34.13 12.35 -10.25
CA ALA A 136 -33.41 11.98 -11.47
C ALA A 136 -32.41 10.82 -11.24
N VAL A 137 -32.20 10.41 -9.98
CA VAL A 137 -31.27 9.37 -9.59
C VAL A 137 -32.03 8.14 -9.12
N GLU A 138 -31.77 7.00 -9.76
CA GLU A 138 -32.31 5.70 -9.42
C GLU A 138 -31.24 4.82 -8.77
N ILE A 139 -31.44 4.49 -7.49
CA ILE A 139 -30.52 3.64 -6.73
C ILE A 139 -30.44 2.24 -7.33
N GLY A 140 -29.22 1.72 -7.43
CA GLY A 140 -28.90 0.41 -7.98
C GLY A 140 -28.86 0.35 -9.52
N ARG A 141 -29.38 1.37 -10.20
CA ARG A 141 -29.20 1.53 -11.66
C ARG A 141 -28.13 2.56 -11.99
N HIS A 142 -28.21 3.74 -11.38
CA HIS A 142 -27.32 4.86 -11.70
C HIS A 142 -26.05 4.87 -10.85
N GLY A 143 -24.92 5.09 -11.50
CA GLY A 143 -23.75 5.72 -10.90
C GLY A 143 -23.81 7.24 -11.12
N LEU A 144 -23.06 7.98 -10.30
CA LEU A 144 -23.04 9.44 -10.34
C LEU A 144 -21.64 9.95 -10.63
N GLN A 145 -21.54 10.89 -11.56
CA GLN A 145 -20.36 11.71 -11.76
C GLN A 145 -20.72 13.17 -11.49
N ILE A 146 -19.94 13.81 -10.62
CA ILE A 146 -20.11 15.22 -10.26
C ILE A 146 -18.85 16.00 -10.60
N ARG A 147 -19.01 17.23 -11.12
CA ARG A 147 -17.90 18.13 -11.41
C ARG A 147 -18.27 19.57 -11.10
N ARG A 148 -17.35 20.29 -10.44
CA ARG A 148 -17.41 21.74 -10.25
C ARG A 148 -15.99 22.29 -10.24
N ASP A 149 -15.71 23.21 -11.16
CA ASP A 149 -14.36 23.76 -11.37
C ASP A 149 -13.32 22.63 -11.56
N ASN A 150 -12.28 22.58 -10.72
CA ASN A 150 -11.24 21.54 -10.73
C ASN A 150 -11.59 20.29 -9.88
N ALA A 151 -12.71 20.31 -9.15
CA ALA A 151 -13.15 19.20 -8.32
C ALA A 151 -14.06 18.25 -9.11
N ALA A 152 -13.76 16.96 -9.05
CA ALA A 152 -14.56 15.92 -9.69
C ALA A 152 -14.61 14.66 -8.83
N GLY A 153 -15.76 13.99 -8.84
CA GLY A 153 -15.96 12.72 -8.14
C GLY A 153 -16.87 11.80 -8.94
N LEU A 154 -16.65 10.50 -8.82
CA LEU A 154 -17.49 9.47 -9.43
C LEU A 154 -17.75 8.33 -8.45
N LEU A 155 -18.99 7.89 -8.35
CA LEU A 155 -19.38 6.68 -7.62
C LEU A 155 -20.09 5.70 -8.56
N LEU A 156 -19.72 4.42 -8.48
CA LEU A 156 -20.34 3.34 -9.26
C LEU A 156 -21.75 3.04 -8.75
N PRO A 157 -22.64 2.45 -9.58
CA PRO A 157 -23.99 2.09 -9.16
C PRO A 157 -24.06 1.20 -7.91
N SER A 158 -23.09 0.28 -7.74
CA SER A 158 -23.09 -0.67 -6.62
C SER A 158 -22.87 -0.01 -5.27
N VAL A 159 -22.19 1.14 -5.22
CA VAL A 159 -21.85 1.84 -3.96
C VAL A 159 -23.11 2.20 -3.18
N ALA A 160 -24.16 2.67 -3.85
CA ALA A 160 -25.40 3.03 -3.18
C ALA A 160 -26.10 1.82 -2.54
N ILE A 161 -26.02 0.65 -3.19
CA ILE A 161 -26.58 -0.60 -2.64
C ILE A 161 -25.74 -1.07 -1.45
N GLU A 162 -24.42 -1.14 -1.62
CA GLU A 162 -23.47 -1.64 -0.61
C GLU A 162 -23.50 -0.83 0.69
N HIS A 163 -23.82 0.46 0.62
CA HIS A 163 -23.91 1.36 1.76
C HIS A 163 -25.36 1.71 2.16
N GLU A 164 -26.36 1.04 1.58
CA GLU A 164 -27.79 1.24 1.89
C GLU A 164 -28.22 2.72 1.78
N LEU A 165 -27.73 3.41 0.74
CA LEU A 165 -27.98 4.84 0.53
C LEU A 165 -29.25 5.06 -0.31
N ASP A 166 -30.03 6.07 0.07
CA ASP A 166 -31.02 6.67 -0.81
C ASP A 166 -30.39 7.64 -1.82
N SER A 167 -31.19 8.15 -2.76
CA SER A 167 -30.72 9.05 -3.82
C SER A 167 -30.11 10.35 -3.29
N GLU A 168 -30.62 10.90 -2.18
CA GLU A 168 -30.07 12.13 -1.59
C GLU A 168 -28.72 11.86 -0.92
N ALA A 169 -28.64 10.83 -0.09
CA ALA A 169 -27.41 10.41 0.56
C ALA A 169 -26.32 10.06 -0.48
N PHE A 170 -26.71 9.46 -1.61
CA PHE A 170 -25.79 9.15 -2.70
C PHE A 170 -25.25 10.42 -3.39
N LEU A 171 -26.09 11.42 -3.61
CA LEU A 171 -25.67 12.75 -4.11
C LEU A 171 -24.72 13.47 -3.14
N GLN A 172 -24.99 13.39 -1.84
CA GLN A 172 -24.10 13.95 -0.81
C GLN A 172 -22.75 13.21 -0.77
N MET A 173 -22.77 11.88 -0.89
CA MET A 173 -21.55 11.06 -0.87
C MET A 173 -20.66 11.33 -2.08
N VAL A 174 -21.22 11.50 -3.28
CA VAL A 174 -20.42 11.83 -4.47
C VAL A 174 -19.81 13.24 -4.36
N CYS A 175 -20.51 14.20 -3.74
CA CYS A 175 -19.93 15.51 -3.40
C CYS A 175 -18.73 15.37 -2.46
N ARG A 176 -18.88 14.61 -1.37
CA ARG A 176 -17.80 14.35 -0.42
C ARG A 176 -16.59 13.71 -1.11
N LYS A 177 -16.82 12.76 -2.01
CA LYS A 177 -15.76 12.11 -2.79
C LYS A 177 -15.04 13.09 -3.73
N ALA A 178 -15.75 14.08 -4.27
CA ALA A 178 -15.18 15.15 -5.08
C ALA A 178 -14.45 16.23 -4.25
N GLY A 179 -14.45 16.13 -2.90
CA GLY A 179 -13.93 17.19 -2.03
C GLY A 179 -14.82 18.44 -1.99
N LEU A 180 -16.10 18.31 -2.34
CA LEU A 180 -17.07 19.39 -2.35
C LEU A 180 -17.94 19.37 -1.08
N PRO A 181 -18.53 20.52 -0.68
CA PRO A 181 -19.59 20.54 0.33
C PRO A 181 -20.71 19.55 -0.04
N THR A 182 -21.27 18.84 0.94
CA THR A 182 -22.28 17.79 0.71
C THR A 182 -23.57 18.31 0.07
N THR A 183 -23.81 19.61 0.09
CA THR A 183 -24.95 20.27 -0.57
C THR A 183 -24.62 20.79 -1.98
N ALA A 184 -23.38 20.63 -2.46
CA ALA A 184 -22.94 21.19 -3.74
C ALA A 184 -23.73 20.67 -4.94
N TRP A 185 -24.31 19.47 -4.86
CA TRP A 185 -25.18 18.92 -5.90
C TRP A 185 -26.45 19.73 -6.14
N ARG A 186 -26.86 20.62 -5.21
CA ARG A 186 -28.02 21.51 -5.40
C ARG A 186 -27.70 22.76 -6.22
N ASP A 187 -26.42 23.13 -6.31
CA ASP A 187 -25.95 24.33 -7.02
C ASP A 187 -25.96 24.10 -8.54
N ASP A 188 -26.53 25.04 -9.29
CA ASP A 188 -26.63 25.01 -10.76
C ASP A 188 -25.26 25.05 -11.45
N ARG A 189 -24.21 25.55 -10.78
CA ARG A 189 -22.83 25.51 -11.29
C ARG A 189 -22.22 24.11 -11.24
N THR A 190 -22.82 23.20 -10.47
CA THR A 190 -22.34 21.82 -10.34
C THR A 190 -22.94 20.97 -11.45
N GLN A 191 -22.06 20.40 -12.27
CA GLN A 191 -22.44 19.45 -13.31
C GLN A 191 -22.64 18.08 -12.70
N LEU A 192 -23.78 17.47 -12.99
CA LEU A 192 -24.14 16.12 -12.55
C LEU A 192 -24.47 15.28 -13.78
N VAL A 193 -23.90 14.08 -13.83
CA VAL A 193 -24.11 13.11 -14.90
C VAL A 193 -24.45 11.77 -14.24
N THR A 194 -25.55 11.14 -14.68
CA THR A 194 -25.84 9.74 -14.36
C THR A 194 -25.22 8.84 -15.41
N PHE A 195 -24.85 7.63 -15.02
CA PHE A 195 -24.42 6.59 -15.95
C PHE A 195 -24.83 5.22 -15.42
N GLU A 196 -24.73 4.20 -16.25
CA GLU A 196 -25.01 2.82 -15.87
C GLU A 196 -23.72 2.00 -15.89
N GLY A 197 -23.72 0.91 -15.12
CA GLY A 197 -22.59 0.01 -15.01
C GLY A 197 -23.03 -1.43 -15.08
N ARG A 198 -22.36 -2.23 -15.93
CA ARG A 198 -22.52 -3.69 -15.96
C ARG A 198 -21.26 -4.30 -15.35
N MET A 199 -21.42 -5.01 -14.23
CA MET A 199 -20.34 -5.71 -13.56
C MET A 199 -20.57 -7.22 -13.65
N PHE A 200 -19.51 -7.96 -13.98
CA PHE A 200 -19.48 -9.41 -14.02
C PHE A 200 -18.06 -9.89 -13.72
N GLY A 201 -17.94 -11.07 -13.13
CA GLY A 201 -16.65 -11.59 -12.71
C GLY A 201 -16.76 -12.91 -12.00
N HIS A 202 -15.63 -13.60 -11.94
CA HIS A 202 -15.44 -14.86 -11.23
C HIS A 202 -13.94 -15.14 -11.09
N GLY A 203 -13.59 -16.31 -10.57
CA GLY A 203 -12.20 -16.78 -10.46
C GLY A 203 -11.42 -16.62 -11.76
N PHE A 204 -10.12 -16.32 -11.63
CA PHE A 204 -9.20 -16.13 -12.75
C PHE A 204 -9.27 -17.29 -13.75
N ASP A 205 -9.23 -16.99 -15.06
CA ASP A 205 -9.37 -18.03 -16.09
C ASP A 205 -8.23 -19.07 -15.97
N PRO A 206 -8.57 -20.36 -15.74
CA PRO A 206 -7.59 -21.41 -15.45
C PRO A 206 -6.69 -21.75 -16.64
N HIS A 207 -7.04 -21.34 -17.87
CA HIS A 207 -6.18 -21.53 -19.04
C HIS A 207 -4.83 -20.83 -18.86
N TRP A 208 -4.84 -19.67 -18.20
CA TRP A 208 -3.67 -18.87 -17.89
C TRP A 208 -3.07 -19.22 -16.52
N THR A 209 -3.56 -20.31 -15.91
CA THR A 209 -3.08 -20.78 -14.62
C THR A 209 -2.11 -21.99 -14.67
N GLN A 210 -1.42 -22.21 -15.79
CA GLN A 210 -0.51 -23.35 -15.93
C GLN A 210 0.83 -23.13 -15.21
N PRO A 211 1.49 -24.15 -14.62
CA PRO A 211 2.68 -23.99 -13.75
C PRO A 211 3.81 -23.10 -14.27
N LYS A 212 4.04 -23.08 -15.60
CA LYS A 212 5.00 -22.20 -16.28
C LYS A 212 4.70 -20.69 -16.15
N ASP A 213 3.48 -20.35 -15.74
CA ASP A 213 2.94 -18.99 -15.60
C ASP A 213 2.86 -18.55 -14.13
N PHE A 214 3.25 -19.41 -13.16
CA PHE A 214 3.15 -19.19 -11.69
C PHE A 214 4.49 -19.08 -10.99
N THR A 215 5.59 -19.35 -11.67
CA THR A 215 6.90 -19.40 -11.01
C THR A 215 7.55 -18.03 -11.07
N ALA A 216 7.60 -17.37 -9.91
CA ALA A 216 8.49 -16.24 -9.71
C ALA A 216 9.92 -16.71 -9.97
N LYS A 217 10.62 -16.04 -10.89
CA LYS A 217 11.98 -16.44 -11.26
C LYS A 217 12.98 -15.77 -10.31
N PRO A 218 13.95 -16.53 -9.76
CA PRO A 218 15.06 -15.91 -9.05
C PRO A 218 15.78 -14.92 -9.96
N LEU A 219 16.23 -13.81 -9.39
CA LEU A 219 16.98 -12.79 -10.12
C LEU A 219 18.38 -13.29 -10.45
N LEU A 220 19.02 -13.94 -9.49
CA LEU A 220 20.41 -14.38 -9.57
C LEU A 220 20.49 -15.91 -9.50
N LYS A 221 21.54 -16.48 -10.07
CA LYS A 221 21.88 -17.89 -9.89
C LYS A 221 22.51 -18.13 -8.51
N PRO A 222 22.51 -19.38 -7.99
CA PRO A 222 23.12 -19.68 -6.70
C PRO A 222 24.58 -19.25 -6.58
N GLU A 223 25.37 -19.42 -7.65
CA GLU A 223 26.77 -18.99 -7.70
C GLU A 223 26.93 -17.48 -7.64
N GLU A 224 26.02 -16.69 -8.22
CA GLU A 224 26.03 -15.23 -8.16
C GLU A 224 25.69 -14.76 -6.75
N ILE A 225 24.66 -15.34 -6.11
CA ILE A 225 24.28 -15.01 -4.72
C ILE A 225 25.44 -15.24 -3.75
N ALA A 226 26.14 -16.37 -3.90
CA ALA A 226 27.26 -16.71 -3.03
C ALA A 226 28.42 -15.69 -3.09
N THR A 227 28.52 -14.88 -4.16
CA THR A 227 29.53 -13.82 -4.27
C THR A 227 29.19 -12.53 -3.53
N LEU A 228 27.90 -12.29 -3.22
CA LEU A 228 27.45 -11.00 -2.69
C LEU A 228 28.04 -10.70 -1.31
N GLY A 229 28.02 -11.66 -0.40
CA GLY A 229 28.57 -11.52 0.96
C GLY A 229 30.07 -11.17 0.95
N PRO A 230 30.94 -12.00 0.34
CA PRO A 230 32.36 -11.71 0.20
C PRO A 230 32.66 -10.37 -0.48
N HIS A 231 31.90 -10.01 -1.51
CA HIS A 231 32.05 -8.70 -2.18
C HIS A 231 31.74 -7.54 -1.24
N CYS A 232 30.64 -7.63 -0.48
CA CYS A 232 30.28 -6.61 0.51
C CYS A 232 31.33 -6.51 1.61
N GLN A 233 31.84 -7.63 2.10
CA GLN A 233 32.92 -7.66 3.09
C GLN A 233 34.19 -6.96 2.59
N ALA A 234 34.60 -7.23 1.34
CA ALA A 234 35.74 -6.56 0.72
C ALA A 234 35.52 -5.04 0.59
N ASN A 235 34.32 -4.62 0.18
CA ASN A 235 33.97 -3.20 0.10
C ASN A 235 33.99 -2.50 1.46
N ILE A 236 33.42 -3.11 2.50
CA ILE A 236 33.42 -2.55 3.85
C ILE A 236 34.86 -2.41 4.35
N ALA A 237 35.72 -3.42 4.15
CA ALA A 237 37.13 -3.33 4.51
C ALA A 237 37.87 -2.22 3.75
N ALA A 238 37.63 -2.08 2.44
CA ALA A 238 38.20 -0.99 1.62
C ALA A 238 37.78 0.39 2.15
N LEU A 239 36.48 0.57 2.44
CA LEU A 239 35.93 1.82 2.99
C LEU A 239 36.48 2.16 4.39
N LEU A 240 36.73 1.16 5.24
CA LEU A 240 37.33 1.36 6.57
C LEU A 240 38.81 1.75 6.50
N SER A 241 39.54 1.24 5.51
CA SER A 241 40.97 1.51 5.28
C SER A 241 41.24 2.72 4.39
N GLY A 242 40.21 3.30 3.78
CA GLY A 242 40.34 4.40 2.82
C GLY A 242 40.79 3.96 1.41
N ALA A 243 40.76 2.66 1.12
CA ALA A 243 41.01 2.12 -0.21
C ALA A 243 39.80 2.28 -1.15
N THR A 244 40.03 2.14 -2.45
CA THR A 244 38.98 2.23 -3.46
C THR A 244 38.08 0.99 -3.45
N PRO A 245 36.76 1.13 -3.20
CA PRO A 245 35.83 0.00 -3.25
C PRO A 245 35.39 -0.32 -4.68
N SER A 246 34.74 -1.48 -4.87
CA SER A 246 34.10 -1.86 -6.13
C SER A 246 32.59 -1.65 -6.08
N TYR A 247 32.10 -0.67 -6.85
CA TYR A 247 30.69 -0.27 -6.88
C TYR A 247 29.73 -1.33 -7.43
N TYR A 248 30.26 -2.30 -8.19
CA TYR A 248 29.49 -3.35 -8.83
C TYR A 248 30.13 -4.72 -8.60
N VAL A 249 29.29 -5.76 -8.54
CA VAL A 249 29.70 -7.16 -8.48
C VAL A 249 29.86 -7.66 -9.93
N PRO A 250 31.07 -8.03 -10.36
CA PRO A 250 31.28 -8.52 -11.73
C PRO A 250 30.45 -9.78 -12.02
N ASN A 251 29.90 -9.88 -13.23
CA ASN A 251 29.10 -11.02 -13.69
C ASN A 251 27.87 -11.35 -12.83
N CYS A 252 27.38 -10.39 -12.05
CA CYS A 252 26.14 -10.49 -11.29
C CYS A 252 25.04 -9.71 -12.04
N GLY A 253 23.87 -10.33 -12.21
CA GLY A 253 22.68 -9.62 -12.71
C GLY A 253 22.35 -8.36 -11.87
N ASP A 254 21.68 -7.38 -12.47
CA ASP A 254 21.13 -6.21 -11.76
C ASP A 254 19.70 -5.94 -12.23
N SER A 255 18.85 -5.58 -11.27
CA SER A 255 17.44 -5.27 -11.51
C SER A 255 16.87 -4.50 -10.33
N LYS A 256 15.64 -4.01 -10.48
CA LYS A 256 14.88 -3.50 -9.35
C LYS A 256 14.39 -4.66 -8.49
N VAL A 257 14.68 -4.59 -7.20
CA VAL A 257 14.20 -5.52 -6.17
C VAL A 257 13.31 -4.78 -5.18
N SER A 258 12.48 -5.49 -4.42
CA SER A 258 11.65 -4.89 -3.37
C SER A 258 12.43 -4.60 -2.10
N GLY A 259 13.55 -5.29 -1.87
CA GLY A 259 14.45 -4.96 -0.79
C GLY A 259 15.84 -5.56 -0.93
N VAL A 260 16.80 -4.88 -0.32
CA VAL A 260 18.17 -5.34 -0.12
C VAL A 260 18.47 -5.23 1.37
N VAL A 261 19.01 -6.30 1.92
CA VAL A 261 19.34 -6.43 3.33
C VAL A 261 20.80 -6.83 3.42
N LEU A 262 21.59 -6.05 4.14
CA LEU A 262 22.97 -6.38 4.50
C LEU A 262 23.01 -6.60 6.00
N SER A 263 23.40 -7.81 6.40
CA SER A 263 23.44 -8.20 7.81
C SER A 263 24.88 -8.45 8.25
N LEU A 264 25.26 -7.87 9.38
CA LEU A 264 26.56 -8.06 10.02
C LEU A 264 26.37 -8.95 11.25
N PHE A 265 26.96 -10.14 11.23
CA PHE A 265 26.96 -11.07 12.35
C PHE A 265 28.32 -11.04 13.04
N ASP A 266 28.33 -10.64 14.31
CA ASP A 266 29.54 -10.67 15.13
C ASP A 266 29.88 -12.13 15.48
N ALA A 267 31.14 -12.53 15.25
CA ALA A 267 31.64 -13.85 15.64
C ALA A 267 31.55 -14.09 17.16
N SER A 268 31.44 -13.03 17.97
CA SER A 268 31.23 -13.14 19.42
C SER A 268 29.80 -13.54 19.82
N GLY A 269 28.88 -13.73 18.87
CA GLY A 269 27.49 -14.13 19.13
C GLY A 269 26.57 -13.00 19.58
N GLY A 270 26.92 -11.74 19.29
CA GLY A 270 26.05 -10.59 19.52
C GLY A 270 24.80 -10.60 18.62
N GLN A 271 23.83 -9.74 18.93
CA GLN A 271 22.68 -9.52 18.05
C GLN A 271 23.17 -8.98 16.69
N PRO A 272 22.70 -9.55 15.57
CA PRO A 272 23.10 -9.09 14.26
C PRO A 272 22.65 -7.65 14.01
N GLU A 273 23.47 -6.91 13.27
CA GLU A 273 23.11 -5.59 12.78
C GLU A 273 22.54 -5.73 11.37
N HIS A 274 21.32 -5.27 11.16
CA HIS A 274 20.65 -5.33 9.87
C HIS A 274 20.53 -3.93 9.27
N LEU A 275 21.13 -3.73 8.10
CA LEU A 275 20.95 -2.54 7.29
C LEU A 275 20.02 -2.89 6.13
N ILE A 276 18.88 -2.20 6.06
CA ILE A 276 17.77 -2.58 5.21
C ILE A 276 17.34 -1.39 4.38
N GLN A 277 17.26 -1.59 3.06
CA GLN A 277 16.52 -0.71 2.17
C GLN A 277 15.38 -1.51 1.56
N PHE A 278 14.14 -1.10 1.82
CA PHE A 278 12.94 -1.80 1.36
C PHE A 278 11.95 -0.81 0.75
N ALA A 279 11.43 -1.15 -0.43
CA ALA A 279 10.40 -0.39 -1.12
C ALA A 279 9.52 -1.33 -1.95
N MET A 280 8.25 -1.47 -1.58
CA MET A 280 7.29 -2.29 -2.34
C MET A 280 7.00 -1.71 -3.74
N ARG A 281 7.20 -0.40 -3.94
CA ARG A 281 7.01 0.30 -5.22
C ARG A 281 7.73 1.67 -5.19
N PRO A 282 8.49 2.08 -6.23
CA PRO A 282 8.85 1.37 -7.46
C PRO A 282 10.17 0.57 -7.32
N GLY A 283 10.31 -0.26 -6.28
CA GLY A 283 11.53 -1.05 -6.00
C GLY A 283 12.81 -0.20 -5.87
N VAL A 284 13.93 -0.87 -5.60
CA VAL A 284 15.26 -0.25 -5.52
C VAL A 284 16.25 -0.96 -6.44
N PRO A 285 17.16 -0.22 -7.11
CA PRO A 285 18.21 -0.82 -7.94
C PRO A 285 19.18 -1.64 -7.07
N MET A 286 19.28 -2.94 -7.32
CA MET A 286 19.94 -3.89 -6.42
C MET A 286 21.40 -3.54 -6.12
N GLN A 287 22.27 -3.42 -7.14
CA GLN A 287 23.71 -3.26 -6.90
C GLN A 287 24.08 -1.92 -6.24
N SER A 288 23.50 -0.82 -6.73
CA SER A 288 23.75 0.51 -6.13
C SER A 288 23.20 0.62 -4.70
N THR A 289 22.08 -0.05 -4.41
CA THR A 289 21.54 -0.13 -3.04
C THR A 289 22.46 -0.94 -2.15
N LEU A 290 22.95 -2.10 -2.63
CA LEU A 290 23.89 -2.94 -1.90
C LEU A 290 25.17 -2.18 -1.54
N PHE A 291 25.70 -1.38 -2.48
CA PHE A 291 26.85 -0.53 -2.23
C PHE A 291 26.57 0.54 -1.16
N ALA A 292 25.43 1.24 -1.24
CA ALA A 292 25.03 2.23 -0.24
C ALA A 292 24.89 1.61 1.18
N LEU A 293 24.42 0.37 1.27
CA LEU A 293 24.37 -0.39 2.52
C LEU A 293 25.77 -0.74 3.03
N CYS A 294 26.74 -1.04 2.14
CA CYS A 294 28.14 -1.21 2.54
C CYS A 294 28.73 0.08 3.11
N GLU A 295 28.41 1.23 2.53
CA GLU A 295 28.83 2.53 3.08
C GLU A 295 28.24 2.80 4.46
N ALA A 296 26.96 2.47 4.65
CA ALA A 296 26.31 2.59 5.95
C ALA A 296 26.93 1.63 6.99
N ALA A 297 27.20 0.39 6.61
CA ALA A 297 27.86 -0.60 7.45
C ALA A 297 29.27 -0.15 7.88
N ALA A 298 30.07 0.36 6.94
CA ALA A 298 31.40 0.90 7.24
C ALA A 298 31.33 2.10 8.20
N ARG A 299 30.33 2.98 8.06
CA ARG A 299 30.10 4.08 9.02
C ARG A 299 29.75 3.55 10.41
N THR A 300 28.87 2.56 10.54
CA THR A 300 28.53 2.00 11.85
C THR A 300 29.74 1.32 12.50
N LEU A 301 30.46 0.49 11.76
CA LEU A 301 31.65 -0.20 12.26
C LEU A 301 32.75 0.77 12.70
N ARG A 302 32.96 1.87 11.96
CA ARG A 302 33.89 2.94 12.35
C ARG A 302 33.48 3.58 13.69
N GLY A 303 32.18 3.83 13.89
CA GLY A 303 31.66 4.33 15.17
C GLY A 303 31.88 3.38 16.36
N ARG A 304 32.07 2.08 16.08
CA ARG A 304 32.39 1.03 17.06
C ARG A 304 33.89 0.76 17.19
N ASN A 305 34.76 1.59 16.59
CA ASN A 305 36.21 1.40 16.54
C ASN A 305 36.65 0.05 15.94
N VAL A 306 35.89 -0.49 14.99
CA VAL A 306 36.25 -1.71 14.23
C VAL A 306 37.15 -1.33 13.06
N SER A 307 38.27 -2.03 12.91
CA SER A 307 39.25 -1.80 11.84
C SER A 307 38.96 -2.63 10.57
N ALA A 308 39.60 -2.26 9.46
CA ALA A 308 39.55 -3.08 8.24
C ALA A 308 40.13 -4.49 8.48
N ALA A 309 41.18 -4.60 9.30
CA ALA A 309 41.81 -5.87 9.65
C ALA A 309 40.84 -6.82 10.36
N ASP A 310 39.99 -6.29 11.25
CA ASP A 310 38.96 -7.05 11.96
C ASP A 310 37.94 -7.66 11.00
N VAL A 311 37.51 -6.88 10.01
CA VAL A 311 36.57 -7.33 8.97
C VAL A 311 37.22 -8.38 8.08
N THR A 312 38.47 -8.19 7.65
CA THR A 312 39.19 -9.19 6.83
C THR A 312 39.55 -10.45 7.59
N ALA A 313 39.74 -10.37 8.91
CA ALA A 313 40.01 -11.51 9.79
C ALA A 313 38.74 -12.34 10.08
N GLY A 314 37.57 -11.95 9.56
CA GLY A 314 36.32 -12.68 9.74
C GLY A 314 35.69 -12.51 11.12
N LYS A 315 36.02 -11.42 11.85
CA LYS A 315 35.29 -11.10 13.11
C LYS A 315 33.81 -10.80 12.85
N PHE A 316 33.47 -10.43 11.62
CA PHE A 316 32.11 -10.23 11.17
C PHE A 316 31.83 -11.08 9.93
N ALA A 317 30.72 -11.83 9.94
CA ALA A 317 30.17 -12.41 8.72
C ALA A 317 29.20 -11.42 8.09
N VAL A 318 29.38 -11.15 6.79
CA VAL A 318 28.54 -10.25 6.00
C VAL A 318 27.61 -11.07 5.14
N GLU A 319 26.31 -11.00 5.44
CA GLU A 319 25.27 -11.73 4.73
C GLU A 319 24.37 -10.78 3.94
N VAL A 320 23.92 -11.22 2.77
CA VAL A 320 23.05 -10.44 1.89
C VAL A 320 21.76 -11.20 1.63
N THR A 321 20.64 -10.52 1.81
CA THR A 321 19.31 -11.02 1.46
C THR A 321 18.62 -10.07 0.49
N LEU A 322 18.11 -10.61 -0.60
CA LEU A 322 17.36 -9.92 -1.64
C LEU A 322 15.90 -10.32 -1.57
N LEU A 323 15.01 -9.32 -1.64
CA LEU A 323 13.56 -9.49 -1.59
C LEU A 323 12.95 -9.02 -2.90
N MET A 324 12.12 -9.85 -3.53
CA MET A 324 11.52 -9.59 -4.83
C MET A 324 10.07 -10.07 -4.86
N ASP A 325 9.35 -9.68 -5.91
CA ASP A 325 8.02 -10.22 -6.20
C ASP A 325 7.06 -10.21 -4.98
N PRO A 326 6.75 -9.03 -4.42
CA PRO A 326 5.96 -8.94 -3.19
C PRO A 326 4.50 -9.34 -3.46
N THR A 327 3.92 -10.07 -2.52
CA THR A 327 2.57 -10.62 -2.57
C THR A 327 1.80 -10.21 -1.32
N MET A 328 0.53 -9.86 -1.47
CA MET A 328 -0.35 -9.53 -0.35
C MET A 328 -1.14 -10.77 0.08
N ASN A 329 -1.00 -11.18 1.35
CA ASN A 329 -1.58 -12.41 1.88
C ASN A 329 -2.65 -12.16 2.95
N GLY A 330 -3.30 -10.99 2.92
CA GLY A 330 -4.37 -10.65 3.87
C GLY A 330 -3.84 -10.09 5.18
N THR A 331 -4.48 -10.48 6.28
CA THR A 331 -4.17 -10.03 7.64
C THR A 331 -3.79 -11.21 8.52
N VAL A 332 -3.28 -10.94 9.72
CA VAL A 332 -2.95 -12.02 10.68
C VAL A 332 -4.21 -12.78 11.11
N ALA A 333 -5.36 -12.10 11.23
CA ALA A 333 -6.64 -12.73 11.53
C ALA A 333 -7.16 -13.62 10.39
N GLU A 334 -7.01 -13.16 9.14
CA GLU A 334 -7.50 -13.84 7.95
C GLU A 334 -6.39 -14.01 6.88
N PRO A 335 -5.37 -14.84 7.15
CA PRO A 335 -4.29 -15.01 6.21
C PRO A 335 -4.75 -15.83 4.98
N ASP A 336 -4.18 -15.51 3.83
CA ASP A 336 -4.25 -16.33 2.61
C ASP A 336 -2.84 -16.72 2.18
N LEU A 337 -2.36 -17.86 2.68
CA LEU A 337 -1.04 -18.40 2.35
C LEU A 337 -1.05 -19.32 1.13
N ARG A 338 -2.17 -19.44 0.41
CA ARG A 338 -2.21 -20.29 -0.80
C ARG A 338 -1.19 -19.77 -1.82
N GLY A 339 -0.35 -20.68 -2.33
CA GLY A 339 0.73 -20.34 -3.27
C GLY A 339 1.97 -19.69 -2.63
N VAL A 340 2.03 -19.59 -1.30
CA VAL A 340 3.23 -19.18 -0.57
C VAL A 340 4.01 -20.42 -0.15
N GLU A 341 5.24 -20.54 -0.63
CA GLU A 341 6.18 -21.59 -0.24
C GLU A 341 7.31 -20.96 0.59
N SER A 342 7.42 -21.32 1.86
CA SER A 342 8.47 -20.82 2.77
C SER A 342 9.89 -21.14 2.29
N ARG A 343 10.02 -22.18 1.44
CA ARG A 343 11.30 -22.59 0.81
C ARG A 343 11.98 -21.45 0.07
N ASP A 344 11.21 -20.60 -0.61
CA ASP A 344 11.72 -19.51 -1.44
C ASP A 344 11.10 -18.15 -1.10
N ARG A 345 10.12 -18.09 -0.19
CA ARG A 345 9.50 -16.83 0.24
C ARG A 345 9.66 -16.56 1.72
N ALA A 346 10.08 -15.34 2.03
CA ALA A 346 9.97 -14.77 3.35
C ALA A 346 8.54 -14.25 3.59
N LEU A 347 8.05 -14.35 4.82
CA LEU A 347 6.78 -13.77 5.27
C LEU A 347 7.04 -12.54 6.13
N PHE A 348 6.21 -11.51 5.95
CA PHE A 348 6.31 -10.21 6.61
C PHE A 348 4.99 -9.94 7.31
N VAL A 349 5.07 -9.59 8.59
CA VAL A 349 3.94 -9.09 9.37
C VAL A 349 4.22 -7.65 9.73
N VAL A 350 3.26 -6.76 9.43
CA VAL A 350 3.36 -5.33 9.72
C VAL A 350 2.12 -4.88 10.48
N ASP A 351 2.33 -4.42 11.71
CA ASP A 351 1.32 -3.77 12.56
C ASP A 351 1.82 -2.37 12.95
N ASN A 352 1.39 -1.37 12.19
CA ASN A 352 1.81 0.02 12.36
C ASN A 352 3.35 0.20 12.33
N ASN A 353 3.97 0.58 13.46
CA ASN A 353 5.41 0.75 13.61
C ASN A 353 6.13 -0.53 14.09
N ARG A 354 5.40 -1.64 14.20
CA ARG A 354 5.94 -2.95 14.56
C ARG A 354 5.94 -3.83 13.33
N SER A 355 7.06 -4.49 13.06
CA SER A 355 7.13 -5.45 11.98
C SER A 355 8.13 -6.55 12.28
N CYS A 356 7.86 -7.73 11.77
CA CYS A 356 8.83 -8.79 11.74
C CYS A 356 8.69 -9.52 10.41
N TRP A 357 9.82 -9.96 9.88
CA TRP A 357 9.80 -10.85 8.75
C TRP A 357 10.79 -11.99 8.93
N VAL A 358 10.37 -13.14 8.41
CA VAL A 358 11.01 -14.42 8.65
C VAL A 358 11.16 -15.14 7.31
N PHE A 359 12.37 -15.59 7.04
CA PHE A 359 12.71 -16.53 5.99
C PHE A 359 13.27 -17.79 6.65
N GLU A 360 12.53 -18.88 6.58
CA GLU A 360 12.94 -20.17 7.14
C GLU A 360 12.46 -21.30 6.21
N PRO A 361 13.28 -21.65 5.20
CA PRO A 361 12.95 -22.65 4.18
C PRO A 361 12.60 -24.03 4.71
N SER A 362 13.04 -24.36 5.93
CA SER A 362 12.82 -25.67 6.53
C SER A 362 11.45 -25.83 7.21
N LYS A 363 10.72 -24.72 7.44
CA LYS A 363 9.44 -24.70 8.16
C LYS A 363 8.25 -24.55 7.22
N SER A 364 7.04 -24.86 7.69
CA SER A 364 5.82 -24.60 6.93
C SER A 364 5.50 -23.09 6.85
N PRO A 365 4.75 -22.62 5.83
CA PRO A 365 4.31 -21.22 5.77
C PRO A 365 3.55 -20.76 7.03
N ASP A 366 2.74 -21.64 7.63
CA ASP A 366 2.01 -21.34 8.87
C ASP A 366 2.96 -21.14 10.07
N ASP A 367 3.98 -21.99 10.22
CA ASP A 367 4.98 -21.83 11.29
C ASP A 367 5.80 -20.54 11.12
N VAL A 368 6.14 -20.20 9.87
CA VAL A 368 6.85 -18.96 9.54
C VAL A 368 5.98 -17.75 9.83
N LEU A 369 4.68 -17.79 9.50
CA LEU A 369 3.72 -16.73 9.83
C LEU A 369 3.56 -16.57 11.34
N ALA A 370 3.47 -17.67 12.08
CA ALA A 370 3.38 -17.64 13.54
C ALA A 370 4.63 -16.99 14.16
N ALA A 371 5.82 -17.36 13.67
CA ALA A 371 7.09 -16.75 14.11
C ALA A 371 7.14 -15.25 13.78
N ALA A 372 6.74 -14.85 12.57
CA ALA A 372 6.69 -13.45 12.17
C ALA A 372 5.67 -12.65 13.02
N THR A 373 4.52 -13.24 13.31
CA THR A 373 3.48 -12.61 14.15
C THR A 373 3.99 -12.38 15.57
N ALA A 374 4.62 -13.40 16.17
CA ALA A 374 5.20 -13.30 17.51
C ALA A 374 6.32 -12.27 17.56
N GLY A 375 7.26 -12.31 16.60
CA GLY A 375 8.38 -11.37 16.54
C GLY A 375 7.94 -9.91 16.28
N ALA A 376 6.84 -9.72 15.54
CA ALA A 376 6.26 -8.40 15.33
C ALA A 376 5.54 -7.86 16.59
N GLN A 377 5.26 -8.72 17.59
CA GLN A 377 4.47 -8.35 18.76
C GLN A 377 3.14 -7.68 18.35
N VAL A 378 2.40 -8.34 17.46
CA VAL A 378 1.13 -7.84 16.91
C VAL A 378 0.15 -7.52 18.02
N MET A 379 -0.41 -6.32 17.96
CA MET A 379 -1.41 -5.82 18.90
C MET A 379 -2.83 -5.93 18.33
N ASN A 380 -2.98 -5.79 17.00
CA ASN A 380 -4.27 -5.93 16.33
C ASN A 380 -4.18 -6.84 15.10
N THR A 381 -4.66 -8.07 15.24
CA THR A 381 -4.60 -9.10 14.19
C THR A 381 -5.48 -8.80 12.97
N GLU A 382 -6.55 -8.01 13.14
CA GLU A 382 -7.47 -7.64 12.06
C GLU A 382 -6.87 -6.62 11.09
N SER A 383 -6.00 -5.75 11.58
CA SER A 383 -5.32 -4.74 10.77
C SER A 383 -3.88 -5.09 10.41
N ALA A 384 -3.24 -6.00 11.16
CA ALA A 384 -1.85 -6.41 10.91
C ALA A 384 -1.75 -7.10 9.54
N ALA A 385 -1.06 -6.47 8.61
CA ALA A 385 -0.97 -6.91 7.23
C ALA A 385 0.09 -8.02 7.08
N VAL A 386 -0.22 -9.02 6.27
CA VAL A 386 0.68 -10.12 5.94
C VAL A 386 1.11 -10.00 4.47
N PHE A 387 2.42 -9.99 4.23
CA PHE A 387 3.00 -10.01 2.89
C PHE A 387 3.98 -11.17 2.77
N SER A 388 4.33 -11.54 1.54
CA SER A 388 5.47 -12.42 1.29
C SER A 388 6.29 -11.91 0.11
N CYS A 389 7.59 -12.17 0.12
CA CYS A 389 8.50 -11.82 -0.97
C CYS A 389 9.31 -13.04 -1.37
N LEU A 390 9.50 -13.27 -2.67
CA LEU A 390 10.55 -14.16 -3.16
C LEU A 390 11.90 -13.70 -2.57
N THR A 391 12.65 -14.64 -2.03
CA THR A 391 13.84 -14.35 -1.23
C THR A 391 15.03 -15.13 -1.76
N GLN A 392 16.13 -14.42 -1.99
CA GLN A 392 17.44 -15.03 -2.24
C GLN A 392 18.40 -14.52 -1.20
N SER A 393 19.07 -15.44 -0.51
CA SER A 393 19.89 -15.11 0.65
C SER A 393 21.18 -15.92 0.63
N THR A 394 22.29 -15.31 1.04
CA THR A 394 23.54 -16.04 1.31
C THR A 394 23.42 -16.94 2.55
N ARG A 395 22.45 -16.67 3.42
CA ARG A 395 22.12 -17.46 4.60
C ARG A 395 20.85 -18.29 4.41
N SER A 396 20.81 -19.49 4.97
CA SER A 396 19.66 -20.40 4.88
C SER A 396 18.40 -19.90 5.61
N ALA A 397 18.54 -19.15 6.69
CA ALA A 397 17.41 -18.60 7.45
C ALA A 397 17.76 -17.22 8.04
N ILE A 398 16.76 -16.34 8.09
CA ILE A 398 16.88 -14.99 8.67
C ILE A 398 15.56 -14.57 9.32
N THR A 399 15.67 -13.92 10.48
CA THR A 399 14.56 -13.26 11.17
C THR A 399 15.00 -11.85 11.47
N ILE A 400 14.15 -10.87 11.14
CA ILE A 400 14.40 -9.47 11.45
C ILE A 400 13.19 -8.91 12.18
N GLU A 401 13.43 -8.47 13.41
CA GLU A 401 12.45 -7.81 14.25
C GLU A 401 12.69 -6.31 14.25
N ASN A 402 11.67 -5.55 13.90
CA ASN A 402 11.64 -4.10 14.08
C ASN A 402 10.44 -3.76 14.97
N VAL A 403 10.69 -3.84 16.27
CA VAL A 403 9.71 -3.50 17.29
C VAL A 403 10.29 -2.36 18.13
N PRO A 404 9.57 -1.23 18.32
CA PRO A 404 10.01 -0.16 19.19
C PRO A 404 10.26 -0.71 20.59
N ARG A 405 11.52 -0.64 21.03
CA ARG A 405 11.88 -0.97 22.41
C ARG A 405 11.93 0.34 23.19
N PRO A 406 11.32 0.41 24.38
CA PRO A 406 11.49 1.56 25.25
C PRO A 406 12.98 1.68 25.58
N VAL A 407 13.59 2.77 25.15
CA VAL A 407 14.94 3.13 25.58
C VAL A 407 14.77 3.97 26.83
N VAL A 408 15.39 3.56 27.93
CA VAL A 408 15.54 4.44 29.09
C VAL A 408 16.35 5.64 28.61
N GLY A 409 15.68 6.77 28.42
CA GLY A 409 16.36 8.01 28.05
C GLY A 409 17.27 8.46 29.18
N ASN A 410 18.30 9.25 28.88
CA ASN A 410 18.97 10.02 29.91
C ASN A 410 17.93 10.87 30.66
N ASP A 411 18.11 11.03 31.98
CA ASP A 411 17.15 11.55 32.97
C ASP A 411 16.53 12.95 32.68
N ALA A 412 16.87 13.62 31.58
CA ALA A 412 16.22 14.86 31.17
C ALA A 412 16.21 15.04 29.64
N ARG A 413 15.02 14.94 29.02
CA ARG A 413 14.81 15.43 27.65
C ARG A 413 14.69 16.96 27.70
N PRO A 414 15.53 17.73 26.98
CA PRO A 414 15.37 19.17 26.91
C PRO A 414 14.02 19.52 26.27
N ALA A 415 13.37 20.56 26.81
CA ALA A 415 12.07 21.03 26.34
C ALA A 415 12.15 21.46 24.86
N ALA A 416 11.38 20.81 23.98
CA ALA A 416 11.50 20.96 22.53
C ALA A 416 11.07 22.35 21.99
N VAL A 417 10.30 23.11 22.78
CA VAL A 417 9.70 24.39 22.37
C VAL A 417 9.81 25.49 23.43
N ALA A 418 10.70 25.29 24.40
CA ALA A 418 11.04 26.30 25.39
C ALA A 418 11.56 27.57 24.67
N GLY A 419 11.02 28.73 25.04
CA GLY A 419 11.29 30.01 24.37
C GLY A 419 10.39 30.33 23.17
N THR A 420 9.50 29.41 22.77
CA THR A 420 8.53 29.63 21.68
C THR A 420 7.11 29.75 22.21
N PHE A 421 6.53 28.66 22.71
CA PHE A 421 5.13 28.62 23.18
C PHE A 421 4.97 28.97 24.67
N TYR A 422 6.11 29.07 25.37
CA TYR A 422 6.24 29.48 26.76
C TYR A 422 7.70 29.92 27.02
N PRO A 423 7.98 30.66 28.11
CA PRO A 423 9.32 31.12 28.43
C PRO A 423 10.33 29.97 28.54
N GLY A 424 11.55 30.18 28.01
CA GLY A 424 12.63 29.19 28.14
C GLY A 424 13.31 29.20 29.50
N ASP A 425 13.19 30.30 30.24
CA ASP A 425 13.67 30.43 31.61
C ASP A 425 12.64 29.88 32.60
N ALA A 426 13.12 29.08 33.56
CA ALA A 426 12.26 28.40 34.52
C ALA A 426 11.55 29.37 35.49
N ALA A 427 12.22 30.46 35.89
CA ALA A 427 11.62 31.43 36.82
C ALA A 427 10.53 32.25 36.11
N GLU A 428 10.73 32.58 34.84
CA GLU A 428 9.72 33.24 34.02
C GLU A 428 8.53 32.34 33.72
N LEU A 429 8.77 31.06 33.42
CA LEU A 429 7.72 30.07 33.25
C LEU A 429 6.86 29.92 34.51
N ASN A 430 7.49 29.83 35.70
CA ASN A 430 6.77 29.72 36.96
C ASN A 430 5.88 30.94 37.21
N ARG A 431 6.37 32.16 36.96
CA ARG A 431 5.54 33.38 37.07
C ARG A 431 4.34 33.33 36.12
N MET A 432 4.54 32.92 34.88
CA MET A 432 3.45 32.77 33.91
C MET A 432 2.42 31.75 34.40
N LEU A 433 2.87 30.61 34.96
CA LEU A 433 1.97 29.60 35.50
C LEU A 433 1.20 30.12 36.71
N ASP A 434 1.84 30.84 37.63
CA ASP A 434 1.19 31.47 38.79
C ASP A 434 0.10 32.46 38.35
N ASP A 435 0.36 33.27 37.31
CA ASP A 435 -0.62 34.21 36.76
C ASP A 435 -1.82 33.49 36.13
N LEU A 436 -1.56 32.43 35.35
CA LEU A 436 -2.60 31.61 34.73
C LEU A 436 -3.43 30.88 35.80
N LEU A 437 -2.76 30.34 36.82
CA LEU A 437 -3.34 29.64 37.95
C LEU A 437 -3.87 30.57 39.04
N GLY A 438 -3.83 31.90 38.89
CA GLY A 438 -3.93 32.91 39.96
C GLY A 438 -4.88 32.60 41.14
N SER A 439 -4.69 33.24 42.29
CA SER A 439 -5.15 32.89 43.66
C SER A 439 -6.47 32.15 43.96
N ASP A 440 -7.46 32.12 43.05
CA ASP A 440 -8.71 31.39 43.25
C ASP A 440 -8.50 29.87 43.20
N GLN A 441 -8.98 29.18 44.25
CA GLN A 441 -8.91 27.73 44.41
C GLN A 441 -10.32 27.15 44.62
N PRO A 442 -11.02 26.78 43.53
CA PRO A 442 -12.31 26.11 43.64
C PRO A 442 -12.17 24.75 44.30
N ALA A 443 -13.29 24.22 44.80
CA ALA A 443 -13.35 22.86 45.32
C ALA A 443 -12.91 21.86 44.23
N LYS A 444 -12.02 20.95 44.60
CA LYS A 444 -11.54 19.90 43.69
C LYS A 444 -12.51 18.73 43.67
N GLU A 445 -12.67 18.16 42.49
CA GLU A 445 -13.55 17.05 42.22
C GLU A 445 -12.76 15.91 41.57
N SER A 446 -13.16 14.68 41.89
CA SER A 446 -12.59 13.48 41.29
C SER A 446 -13.25 13.24 39.93
N TRP A 447 -12.43 13.16 38.88
CA TRP A 447 -12.88 12.91 37.51
C TRP A 447 -12.13 11.74 36.89
N PRO A 448 -12.82 10.86 36.13
CA PRO A 448 -12.18 9.71 35.47
C PRO A 448 -11.33 10.12 34.26
N ALA A 449 -11.59 11.28 33.66
CA ALA A 449 -10.84 11.82 32.53
C ALA A 449 -10.98 13.35 32.48
N VAL A 450 -9.94 14.02 31.99
CA VAL A 450 -9.89 15.48 31.86
C VAL A 450 -9.35 15.83 30.47
N MET A 451 -10.05 16.72 29.77
CA MET A 451 -9.59 17.26 28.48
C MET A 451 -9.06 18.68 28.69
N THR A 452 -7.82 18.92 28.30
CA THR A 452 -7.19 20.25 28.34
C THR A 452 -6.74 20.67 26.93
N PRO A 453 -6.84 21.96 26.58
CA PRO A 453 -6.37 22.45 25.28
C PRO A 453 -4.83 22.51 25.22
N HIS A 454 -4.24 22.14 24.08
CA HIS A 454 -2.79 21.98 23.92
C HIS A 454 -2.11 23.05 23.04
N ALA A 455 -2.76 24.20 22.80
CA ALA A 455 -2.29 25.20 21.83
C ALA A 455 -1.13 26.09 22.34
N GLY A 456 -0.49 25.74 23.46
CA GLY A 456 0.52 26.55 24.14
C GLY A 456 -0.06 27.46 25.22
N LEU A 457 0.76 27.80 26.23
CA LEU A 457 0.30 28.51 27.43
C LEU A 457 -0.25 29.91 27.13
N ILE A 458 0.28 30.58 26.11
CA ILE A 458 -0.14 31.92 25.70
C ILE A 458 -1.58 31.93 25.14
N TYR A 459 -1.97 30.85 24.45
CA TYR A 459 -3.27 30.79 23.78
C TYR A 459 -4.34 30.10 24.62
N SER A 460 -3.98 28.99 25.27
CA SER A 460 -4.94 28.13 25.95
C SER A 460 -4.61 27.83 27.41
N GLY A 461 -3.55 28.44 27.94
CA GLY A 461 -3.09 28.20 29.31
C GLY A 461 -4.12 28.54 30.38
N ARG A 462 -4.92 29.60 30.18
CA ARG A 462 -5.94 30.02 31.16
C ARG A 462 -7.06 28.98 31.26
N LEU A 463 -7.56 28.51 30.13
CA LEU A 463 -8.60 27.49 30.09
C LEU A 463 -8.09 26.15 30.66
N ALA A 464 -6.85 25.78 30.33
CA ALA A 464 -6.22 24.59 30.93
C ALA A 464 -6.08 24.73 32.45
N ALA A 465 -5.67 25.90 32.95
CA ALA A 465 -5.58 26.19 34.38
C ALA A 465 -6.94 26.10 35.07
N ASP A 466 -7.99 26.71 34.50
CA ASP A 466 -9.34 26.67 35.06
C ASP A 466 -9.91 25.25 35.17
N VAL A 467 -9.55 24.37 34.23
CA VAL A 467 -9.89 22.94 34.29
C VAL A 467 -9.09 22.24 35.39
N LEU A 468 -7.76 22.36 35.37
CA LEU A 468 -6.87 21.66 36.30
C LEU A 468 -7.10 22.06 37.77
N LYS A 469 -7.49 23.30 38.03
CA LYS A 469 -7.85 23.79 39.37
C LYS A 469 -9.00 23.03 40.02
N ARG A 470 -9.94 22.52 39.22
CA ARG A 470 -11.15 21.82 39.69
C ARG A 470 -10.95 20.32 39.79
N VAL A 471 -9.80 19.80 39.40
CA VAL A 471 -9.54 18.35 39.34
C VAL A 471 -8.68 17.94 40.52
N GLU A 472 -9.12 16.89 41.21
CA GLU A 472 -8.26 16.11 42.11
C GLU A 472 -7.33 15.23 41.26
N ILE A 473 -6.06 15.63 41.16
CA ILE A 473 -5.07 14.93 40.33
C ILE A 473 -4.56 13.69 41.10
N PRO A 474 -4.76 12.46 40.59
CA PRO A 474 -4.31 11.24 41.23
C PRO A 474 -2.79 11.07 41.16
N GLU A 475 -2.23 10.17 41.96
CA GLU A 475 -0.80 9.84 41.96
C GLU A 475 -0.33 9.31 40.58
N THR A 476 -1.18 8.58 39.88
CA THR A 476 -0.91 8.06 38.53
C THR A 476 -1.78 8.76 37.50
N VAL A 477 -1.14 9.47 36.57
CA VAL A 477 -1.79 10.17 35.46
C VAL A 477 -1.30 9.58 34.14
N ILE A 478 -2.23 9.22 33.26
CA ILE A 478 -1.93 8.85 31.88
C ILE A 478 -2.23 10.06 30.99
N VAL A 479 -1.20 10.62 30.36
CA VAL A 479 -1.35 11.74 29.42
C VAL A 479 -1.48 11.18 28.01
N ILE A 480 -2.55 11.56 27.32
CA ILE A 480 -2.82 11.18 25.93
C ILE A 480 -2.83 12.46 25.11
N GLY A 481 -1.96 12.57 24.12
CA GLY A 481 -1.80 13.77 23.29
C GLY A 481 -1.06 13.50 22.00
#